data_AF-I0LED3-F1
#
_entry.id   AF-I0LED3-F1
#
_cell.length_a   1.000
_cell.length_b   1.000
_cell.length_c   1.000
_cell.angle_alpha   90.00
_cell.angle_beta   90.00
_cell.angle_gamma   90.00
#
_symmetry.space_group_name_H-M   'P 1'
#
loop_
_entity.id
_entity.type
_entity.pdbx_description
1 polymer ?
#
loop_
_entity_poly.entity_id
_entity_poly.type
_entity_poly.pdbx_seq_one_letter_code
_entity_poly.pdbx_strand_id
1 'polypeptide(L)'
;MGLPRRSVLVGVAAATVFAVGTPALAAEPVGVVREAGGATAVPDSYIVVLKDTAVASSRVGDTAQRLTGRHGGRVARTYGTALRGFEVTVSASAAARIAADPAVAYVEQNHTVSISGTQANPPSWGLDRIDQRNLPLDSSYTYPNTASNVHAYIIDTGIRFAHNDFGGRATSGYDAVDGGSADDCNGHGTHVAGTVGGSSYGVAKGVQLVGVRVLNCAGSGTNAGVIAGVDWVTANAIKPAVANMSLGGGANSSLDTAVRNSVASGVTYGLAAGNDNGANACNTSPARTTEAITVGSTTSSDARSSFSNIGTCLDIFAPGSSITSAWYTSNTATNTISGTSMATPHVVGAAALVASANPGWTPAQVRDQLVANATPNVVTNAGSGSPNLLLYVGSGGTTPPPTGCTGTNGTDVSIPDAGAAVTSSITISGCGRNASSASTVAVNIVHTYRGDLVIDLLAPDGSAYRLKNSSTSDSADNVNTTYTANVSGEAADGIWRLQVRDTYSADTGYINSWTLTV
;
A
#
# COMPACT_ATOMS: atom_id res chain seq x y z
N MET A 1 42.74 79.36 58.45
CA MET A 1 41.26 79.37 58.55
C MET A 1 40.66 79.23 57.17
N GLY A 2 39.65 78.36 57.00
CA GLY A 2 38.61 78.53 55.98
C GLY A 2 38.85 77.93 54.59
N LEU A 3 38.25 76.75 54.37
CA LEU A 3 37.83 76.15 53.09
C LEU A 3 36.84 77.06 52.30
N PRO A 4 36.26 76.65 51.15
CA PRO A 4 36.84 76.39 49.82
C PRO A 4 35.99 77.08 48.70
N ARG A 5 36.34 76.97 47.42
CA ARG A 5 35.34 77.03 46.32
C ARG A 5 35.82 76.33 45.05
N ARG A 6 34.85 75.66 44.43
CA ARG A 6 34.90 74.61 43.40
C ARG A 6 35.29 75.14 42.01
N SER A 7 36.02 74.33 41.25
CA SER A 7 36.13 74.43 39.79
C SER A 7 35.59 73.14 39.16
N VAL A 8 34.75 73.30 38.14
CA VAL A 8 34.07 72.26 37.37
C VAL A 8 35.01 71.72 36.28
N LEU A 9 35.07 70.40 36.13
CA LEU A 9 35.68 69.73 34.99
C LEU A 9 34.65 68.77 34.39
N VAL A 10 34.36 68.97 33.11
CA VAL A 10 33.44 68.19 32.28
C VAL A 10 34.14 66.88 31.89
N GLY A 11 33.57 65.75 32.27
CA GLY A 11 34.00 64.41 31.83
C GLY A 11 32.93 63.77 30.96
N VAL A 12 33.27 63.46 29.72
CA VAL A 12 32.42 62.73 28.75
C VAL A 12 32.37 61.26 29.19
N ALA A 13 31.18 60.76 29.53
CA ALA A 13 30.95 59.35 29.83
C ALA A 13 30.63 58.59 28.52
N ALA A 14 31.50 57.66 28.13
CA ALA A 14 31.22 56.69 27.08
C ALA A 14 30.31 55.59 27.65
N ALA A 15 29.12 55.45 27.08
CA ALA A 15 28.18 54.37 27.43
C ALA A 15 28.52 53.10 26.63
N THR A 16 29.15 52.13 27.27
CA THR A 16 29.29 50.77 26.76
C THR A 16 28.00 50.00 26.99
N VAL A 17 27.25 49.74 25.93
CA VAL A 17 26.07 48.85 25.93
C VAL A 17 26.56 47.41 25.98
N PHE A 18 26.42 46.76 27.13
CA PHE A 18 26.53 45.30 27.21
C PHE A 18 25.26 44.69 26.62
N ALA A 19 25.35 44.15 25.40
CA ALA A 19 24.33 43.28 24.84
C ALA A 19 24.32 41.98 25.65
N VAL A 20 23.35 41.82 26.55
CA VAL A 20 23.08 40.54 27.22
C VAL A 20 22.42 39.64 26.18
N GLY A 21 23.21 38.83 25.48
CA GLY A 21 22.69 37.75 24.65
C GLY A 21 21.94 36.77 25.54
N THR A 22 20.63 36.65 25.34
CA THR A 22 19.87 35.51 25.89
C THR A 22 20.50 34.22 25.36
N PRO A 23 20.88 33.25 26.20
CA PRO A 23 21.37 31.99 25.70
C PRO A 23 20.26 31.37 24.87
N ALA A 24 20.52 31.13 23.58
CA ALA A 24 19.68 30.25 22.79
C ALA A 24 19.66 28.91 23.52
N LEU A 25 18.49 28.51 24.04
CA LEU A 25 18.30 27.17 24.59
C LEU A 25 18.59 26.18 23.47
N ALA A 26 19.76 25.54 23.52
CA ALA A 26 20.10 24.48 22.59
C ALA A 26 19.02 23.40 22.70
N ALA A 27 18.40 23.05 21.57
CA ALA A 27 17.43 21.96 21.51
C ALA A 27 18.08 20.69 22.07
N GLU A 28 17.37 19.96 22.94
CA GLU A 28 17.90 18.70 23.47
C GLU A 28 18.17 17.73 22.30
N PRO A 29 19.29 16.98 22.34
CA PRO A 29 19.62 16.03 21.28
C PRO A 29 18.52 14.96 21.18
N VAL A 30 18.18 14.61 19.95
CA VAL A 30 17.20 13.56 19.61
C VAL A 30 17.88 12.47 18.77
N GLY A 31 17.53 11.22 19.06
CA GLY A 31 17.96 10.05 18.31
C GLY A 31 16.81 9.46 17.48
N VAL A 32 17.15 8.53 16.59
CA VAL A 32 16.18 7.82 15.76
C VAL A 32 15.48 6.74 16.58
N VAL A 33 14.14 6.75 16.55
CA VAL A 33 13.33 5.63 17.02
C VAL A 33 13.14 4.66 15.86
N ARG A 34 13.57 3.41 16.05
CA ARG A 34 13.41 2.32 15.08
C ARG A 34 11.95 1.85 15.05
N GLU A 35 11.53 1.34 13.91
CA GLU A 35 10.18 0.81 13.72
C GLU A 35 9.08 1.80 14.16
N ALA A 36 9.29 3.11 13.99
CA ALA A 36 8.32 4.10 14.45
C ALA A 36 7.05 4.09 13.57
N GLY A 37 5.88 4.00 14.19
CA GLY A 37 4.57 3.93 13.53
C GLY A 37 4.24 2.54 12.99
N GLY A 38 3.25 2.44 12.10
CA GLY A 38 2.82 1.17 11.52
C GLY A 38 1.60 0.52 12.20
N ALA A 39 0.96 -0.41 11.50
CA ALA A 39 -0.35 -0.98 11.88
C ALA A 39 -0.33 -1.78 13.19
N THR A 40 0.83 -2.30 13.58
CA THR A 40 1.01 -3.08 14.81
C THR A 40 1.62 -2.25 15.93
N ALA A 41 1.91 -0.97 15.72
CA ALA A 41 2.55 -0.13 16.73
C ALA A 41 1.63 0.06 17.93
N VAL A 42 2.18 -0.17 19.11
CA VAL A 42 1.51 0.10 20.38
C VAL A 42 1.72 1.58 20.71
N PRO A 43 0.66 2.39 20.80
CA PRO A 43 0.78 3.82 21.06
C PRO A 43 1.54 4.10 22.36
N ASP A 44 2.41 5.10 22.30
CA ASP A 44 3.25 5.58 23.42
C ASP A 44 4.12 4.51 24.09
N SER A 45 4.29 3.33 23.51
CA SER A 45 5.07 2.23 24.07
C SER A 45 6.34 2.00 23.28
N TYR A 46 7.49 1.97 23.96
CA TYR A 46 8.80 1.84 23.35
C TYR A 46 9.69 0.84 24.10
N ILE A 47 10.54 0.13 23.37
CA ILE A 47 11.59 -0.74 23.89
C ILE A 47 12.91 0.03 23.82
N VAL A 48 13.51 0.29 24.97
CA VAL A 48 14.80 0.97 25.10
C VAL A 48 15.89 -0.08 25.34
N VAL A 49 16.83 -0.20 24.41
CA VAL A 49 17.96 -1.12 24.53
C VAL A 49 19.20 -0.35 24.93
N LEU A 50 19.88 -0.82 25.96
CA LEU A 50 21.05 -0.18 26.58
C LEU A 50 22.34 -0.78 26.01
N LYS A 51 23.40 0.03 25.95
CA LYS A 51 24.72 -0.46 25.55
C LYS A 51 25.30 -1.36 26.64
N ASP A 52 25.67 -2.59 26.29
CA ASP A 52 26.28 -3.54 27.22
C ASP A 52 27.58 -3.03 27.85
N THR A 53 28.30 -2.14 27.15
CA THR A 53 29.52 -1.49 27.63
C THR A 53 29.26 -0.33 28.59
N ALA A 54 28.04 0.22 28.61
CA ALA A 54 27.67 1.37 29.45
C ALA A 54 26.85 0.96 30.68
N VAL A 55 26.06 -0.12 30.58
CA VAL A 55 25.13 -0.54 31.64
C VAL A 55 25.27 -2.03 31.92
N ALA A 56 25.69 -2.35 33.15
CA ALA A 56 25.67 -3.72 33.66
C ALA A 56 24.22 -4.23 33.80
N SER A 57 23.99 -5.53 33.59
CA SER A 57 22.65 -6.15 33.69
C SER A 57 21.94 -5.86 35.03
N SER A 58 22.69 -5.83 36.13
CA SER A 58 22.17 -5.50 37.48
C SER A 58 21.74 -4.03 37.63
N ARG A 59 22.14 -3.13 36.73
CA ARG A 59 21.88 -1.69 36.77
C ARG A 59 20.81 -1.25 35.76
N VAL A 60 20.19 -2.19 35.03
CA VAL A 60 19.14 -1.88 34.05
C VAL A 60 17.96 -1.18 34.73
N GLY A 61 17.51 -1.66 35.90
CA GLY A 61 16.41 -1.06 36.65
C GLY A 61 16.67 0.40 37.03
N ASP A 62 17.83 0.69 37.61
CA ASP A 62 18.23 2.06 37.98
C ASP A 62 18.27 2.98 36.76
N THR A 63 18.82 2.48 35.65
CA THR A 63 18.95 3.27 34.42
C THR A 63 17.59 3.54 33.79
N ALA A 64 16.70 2.55 33.79
CA ALA A 64 15.33 2.68 33.31
C ALA A 64 14.56 3.75 34.10
N GLN A 65 14.67 3.74 35.44
CA GLN A 65 14.05 4.75 36.30
C GLN A 65 14.64 6.15 36.06
N ARG A 66 15.97 6.27 35.95
CA ARG A 66 16.65 7.55 35.65
C ARG A 66 16.16 8.15 34.33
N LEU A 67 16.18 7.36 33.25
CA LEU A 67 15.81 7.82 31.91
C LEU A 67 14.33 8.19 31.84
N THR A 68 13.47 7.32 32.37
CA THR A 68 12.02 7.55 32.36
C THR A 68 11.63 8.74 33.23
N GLY A 69 12.24 8.89 34.42
CA GLY A 69 11.98 10.00 35.32
C GLY A 69 12.36 11.36 34.73
N ARG A 70 13.42 11.42 33.92
CA ARG A 70 13.85 12.66 33.24
C ARG A 70 12.89 13.10 32.13
N HIS A 71 12.25 12.15 31.44
CA HIS A 71 11.48 12.44 30.23
C HIS A 71 9.96 12.32 30.39
N GLY A 72 9.50 11.93 31.58
CA GLY A 72 8.08 11.78 31.90
C GLY A 72 7.49 10.51 31.28
N GLY A 73 7.12 9.55 32.12
CA GLY A 73 6.55 8.28 31.69
C GLY A 73 6.57 7.21 32.77
N ARG A 74 6.35 5.96 32.36
CA ARG A 74 6.36 4.79 33.26
C ARG A 74 7.13 3.64 32.63
N VAL A 75 8.02 3.03 33.41
CA VAL A 75 8.65 1.75 33.05
C VAL A 75 7.60 0.65 33.21
N ALA A 76 7.30 -0.06 32.13
CA ALA A 76 6.36 -1.19 32.16
C ALA A 76 7.04 -2.46 32.68
N ARG A 77 8.27 -2.73 32.23
CA ARG A 77 9.10 -3.88 32.61
C ARG A 77 10.55 -3.67 32.21
N THR A 78 11.46 -4.41 32.86
CA THR A 78 12.91 -4.40 32.58
C THR A 78 13.39 -5.77 32.12
N TYR A 79 14.35 -5.78 31.21
CA TYR A 79 15.03 -6.97 30.69
C TYR A 79 16.50 -6.91 31.13
N GLY A 80 16.97 -7.95 31.84
CA GLY A 80 18.36 -8.02 32.33
C GLY A 80 19.14 -9.27 31.88
N THR A 81 18.46 -10.25 31.30
CA THR A 81 19.03 -11.57 30.98
C THR A 81 19.27 -11.76 29.49
N ALA A 82 18.19 -11.75 28.69
CA ALA A 82 18.25 -11.95 27.23
C ALA A 82 18.54 -10.66 26.45
N LEU A 83 18.17 -9.53 27.03
CA LEU A 83 18.33 -8.19 26.48
C LEU A 83 18.62 -7.27 27.67
N ARG A 84 19.54 -6.31 27.53
CA ARG A 84 19.72 -5.23 28.51
C ARG A 84 18.88 -4.05 28.09
N GLY A 85 17.71 -3.90 28.66
CA GLY A 85 16.78 -2.88 28.22
C GLY A 85 15.52 -2.82 29.06
N PHE A 86 14.56 -2.02 28.64
CA PHE A 86 13.29 -1.90 29.32
C PHE A 86 12.20 -1.42 28.35
N GLU A 87 10.96 -1.77 28.65
CA GLU A 87 9.79 -1.20 28.00
C GLU A 87 9.33 0.02 28.77
N VAL A 88 9.03 1.10 28.05
CA VAL A 88 8.64 2.38 28.63
C VAL A 88 7.43 2.96 27.90
N THR A 89 6.50 3.50 28.68
CA THR A 89 5.40 4.31 28.17
C THR A 89 5.76 5.78 28.28
N VAL A 90 5.93 6.46 27.14
CA VAL A 90 6.32 7.88 27.02
C VAL A 90 5.75 8.46 25.72
N SER A 91 5.71 9.78 25.58
CA SER A 91 5.40 10.39 24.27
C SER A 91 6.50 10.10 23.23
N ALA A 92 6.16 10.11 21.94
CA ALA A 92 7.14 9.98 20.84
C ALA A 92 8.31 10.97 20.95
N SER A 93 8.03 12.22 21.36
CA SER A 93 9.07 13.24 21.57
C SER A 93 10.04 12.87 22.70
N ALA A 94 9.55 12.21 23.75
CA ALA A 94 10.36 11.73 24.86
C ALA A 94 11.15 10.47 24.45
N ALA A 95 10.57 9.56 23.68
CA ALA A 95 11.28 8.41 23.13
C ALA A 95 12.47 8.82 22.26
N ALA A 96 12.30 9.82 21.39
CA ALA A 96 13.37 10.37 20.57
C ALA A 96 14.49 11.00 21.42
N ARG A 97 14.18 11.69 22.52
CA ARG A 97 15.18 12.19 23.47
C ARG A 97 15.92 11.07 24.19
N ILE A 98 15.21 10.02 24.62
CA ILE A 98 15.82 8.83 25.24
C ILE A 98 16.78 8.15 24.26
N ALA A 99 16.44 8.09 22.97
CA ALA A 99 17.28 7.52 21.92
C ALA A 99 18.64 8.24 21.75
N ALA A 100 18.78 9.47 22.23
CA ALA A 100 20.03 10.23 22.21
C ALA A 100 20.89 10.02 23.47
N ASP A 101 20.41 9.36 24.53
CA ASP A 101 21.19 9.18 25.76
C ASP A 101 22.43 8.30 25.50
N PRO A 102 23.62 8.66 25.99
CA PRO A 102 24.85 7.91 25.75
C PRO A 102 24.78 6.44 26.19
N ALA A 103 23.97 6.11 27.19
CA ALA A 103 23.78 4.75 27.69
C ALA A 103 22.84 3.90 26.80
N VAL A 104 22.08 4.53 25.90
CA VAL A 104 21.11 3.88 25.02
C VAL A 104 21.82 3.46 23.72
N ALA A 105 21.63 2.20 23.33
CA ALA A 105 22.07 1.65 22.05
C ALA A 105 21.07 2.01 20.95
N TYR A 106 19.78 1.81 21.21
CA TYR A 106 18.68 2.22 20.35
C TYR A 106 17.36 2.22 21.12
N VAL A 107 16.37 2.91 20.57
CA VAL A 107 14.97 2.84 20.97
C VAL A 107 14.17 2.32 19.78
N GLU A 108 13.25 1.42 20.04
CA GLU A 108 12.33 0.83 19.06
C GLU A 108 10.90 1.06 19.54
N GLN A 109 9.96 1.42 18.65
CA GLN A 109 8.56 1.43 19.05
C GLN A 109 8.07 -0.01 19.27
N ASN A 110 7.25 -0.23 20.31
CA ASN A 110 6.73 -1.56 20.60
C ASN A 110 5.64 -1.95 19.59
N HIS A 111 5.60 -3.21 19.19
CA HIS A 111 4.61 -3.74 18.24
C HIS A 111 3.88 -4.98 18.77
N THR A 112 2.63 -5.15 18.36
CA THR A 112 1.87 -6.39 18.58
C THR A 112 2.40 -7.52 17.70
N VAL A 113 2.61 -8.70 18.27
CA VAL A 113 2.92 -9.94 17.54
C VAL A 113 1.71 -10.88 17.56
N SER A 114 1.44 -11.59 16.46
CA SER A 114 0.33 -12.55 16.34
C SER A 114 0.82 -13.95 16.00
N ILE A 115 0.05 -14.96 16.42
CA ILE A 115 0.25 -16.36 16.03
C ILE A 115 -0.32 -16.52 14.61
N SER A 116 0.53 -16.76 13.60
CA SER A 116 0.06 -17.19 12.28
C SER A 116 -0.56 -18.58 12.38
N GLY A 117 -1.64 -18.82 11.63
CA GLY A 117 -2.21 -20.16 11.52
C GLY A 117 -1.54 -20.93 10.39
N THR A 118 -1.27 -22.22 10.61
CA THR A 118 -0.71 -23.11 9.58
C THR A 118 -1.64 -24.29 9.35
N GLN A 119 -1.97 -24.56 8.09
CA GLN A 119 -2.67 -25.75 7.65
C GLN A 119 -1.65 -26.72 7.03
N ALA A 120 -1.48 -27.89 7.64
CA ALA A 120 -0.71 -28.96 7.02
C ALA A 120 -1.51 -29.64 5.90
N ASN A 121 -0.83 -30.02 4.83
CA ASN A 121 -1.37 -30.70 3.65
C ASN A 121 -2.64 -30.03 3.10
N PRO A 122 -2.57 -28.75 2.67
CA PRO A 122 -3.72 -28.10 2.09
C PRO A 122 -4.22 -28.89 0.87
N PRO A 123 -5.55 -29.08 0.72
CA PRO A 123 -6.12 -29.92 -0.33
C PRO A 123 -6.04 -29.32 -1.74
N SER A 124 -5.56 -28.07 -1.85
CA SER A 124 -5.28 -27.38 -3.10
C SER A 124 -3.85 -26.89 -3.08
N TRP A 125 -3.05 -27.28 -4.07
CA TRP A 125 -1.65 -26.88 -4.22
C TRP A 125 -1.49 -25.36 -4.30
N GLY A 126 -2.53 -24.64 -4.74
CA GLY A 126 -2.49 -23.19 -4.87
C GLY A 126 -2.28 -22.48 -3.54
N LEU A 127 -2.75 -23.04 -2.43
CA LEU A 127 -2.51 -22.50 -1.08
C LEU A 127 -1.02 -22.61 -0.71
N ASP A 128 -0.47 -23.81 -0.85
CA ASP A 128 0.94 -24.12 -0.61
C ASP A 128 1.87 -23.28 -1.50
N ARG A 129 1.49 -23.07 -2.76
CA ARG A 129 2.32 -22.24 -3.64
C ARG A 129 2.39 -20.79 -3.17
N ILE A 130 1.32 -20.21 -2.65
CA ILE A 130 1.28 -18.76 -2.40
C ILE A 130 1.91 -18.36 -1.06
N ASP A 131 2.14 -19.25 -0.10
CA ASP A 131 2.84 -18.89 1.16
C ASP A 131 4.34 -19.19 1.14
N GLN A 132 4.87 -19.76 0.04
CA GLN A 132 6.29 -19.93 -0.21
C GLN A 132 6.78 -19.19 -1.47
N ARG A 133 8.09 -18.92 -1.57
CA ARG A 133 8.67 -18.23 -2.74
C ARG A 133 9.20 -19.19 -3.81
N ASN A 134 9.81 -20.29 -3.41
CA ASN A 134 10.53 -21.21 -4.29
C ASN A 134 9.84 -22.57 -4.33
N LEU A 135 9.86 -23.25 -5.46
CA LEU A 135 9.59 -24.70 -5.55
C LEU A 135 10.78 -25.51 -5.00
N PRO A 136 10.59 -26.78 -4.59
CA PRO A 136 9.34 -27.56 -4.59
C PRO A 136 8.36 -27.14 -3.47
N LEU A 137 7.08 -27.50 -3.63
CA LEU A 137 6.01 -27.33 -2.64
C LEU A 137 6.31 -28.11 -1.35
N ASP A 138 5.97 -27.53 -0.20
CA ASP A 138 6.29 -28.09 1.13
C ASP A 138 5.11 -28.76 1.85
N SER A 139 3.93 -28.79 1.22
CA SER A 139 2.69 -29.32 1.77
C SER A 139 2.20 -28.58 3.02
N SER A 140 2.44 -27.27 3.09
CA SER A 140 1.99 -26.39 4.17
C SER A 140 1.25 -25.18 3.61
N TYR A 141 0.39 -24.56 4.41
CA TYR A 141 -0.12 -23.22 4.13
C TYR A 141 -0.19 -22.40 5.41
N THR A 142 0.67 -21.40 5.53
CA THR A 142 0.77 -20.47 6.65
C THR A 142 0.19 -19.12 6.26
N TYR A 143 -0.88 -18.72 6.96
CA TYR A 143 -1.57 -17.45 6.73
C TYR A 143 -1.32 -16.47 7.87
N PRO A 144 -1.07 -15.17 7.57
CA PRO A 144 -0.72 -14.17 8.57
C PRO A 144 -1.89 -13.80 9.49
N ASN A 145 -3.13 -13.92 9.01
CA ASN A 145 -4.37 -13.73 9.75
C ASN A 145 -5.51 -14.48 9.03
N THR A 146 -6.73 -14.45 9.57
CA THR A 146 -7.89 -15.12 8.95
C THR A 146 -8.82 -14.17 8.20
N ALA A 147 -8.62 -12.85 8.28
CA ALA A 147 -9.50 -11.82 7.73
C ALA A 147 -10.96 -11.85 8.20
N SER A 148 -11.21 -12.23 9.47
CA SER A 148 -12.58 -12.32 10.01
C SER A 148 -13.37 -11.01 10.05
N ASN A 149 -12.70 -9.87 9.95
CA ASN A 149 -13.29 -8.53 9.90
C ASN A 149 -13.54 -8.01 8.48
N VAL A 150 -13.31 -8.80 7.42
CA VAL A 150 -13.46 -8.38 6.02
C VAL A 150 -14.67 -9.09 5.38
N HIS A 151 -15.39 -8.38 4.51
CA HIS A 151 -16.45 -8.95 3.66
C HIS A 151 -15.95 -9.13 2.24
N ALA A 152 -16.07 -10.35 1.71
CA ALA A 152 -15.74 -10.71 0.35
C ALA A 152 -17.01 -10.94 -0.48
N TYR A 153 -17.25 -10.07 -1.45
CA TYR A 153 -18.39 -10.14 -2.36
C TYR A 153 -18.04 -10.99 -3.58
N ILE A 154 -18.79 -12.07 -3.79
CA ILE A 154 -18.58 -13.01 -4.90
C ILE A 154 -19.60 -12.68 -5.98
N ILE A 155 -19.17 -11.93 -7.00
CA ILE A 155 -20.00 -11.50 -8.12
C ILE A 155 -19.92 -12.57 -9.22
N ASP A 156 -20.84 -13.54 -9.18
CA ASP A 156 -20.72 -14.80 -9.94
C ASP A 156 -22.08 -15.52 -10.14
N THR A 157 -22.12 -16.86 -10.17
CA THR A 157 -23.32 -17.69 -10.33
C THR A 157 -24.11 -17.91 -9.03
N GLY A 158 -23.69 -17.29 -7.93
CA GLY A 158 -24.23 -17.50 -6.57
C GLY A 158 -23.30 -18.33 -5.69
N ILE A 159 -23.71 -18.63 -4.46
CA ILE A 159 -22.95 -19.49 -3.53
C ILE A 159 -23.88 -20.56 -2.95
N ARG A 160 -23.39 -21.79 -2.79
CA ARG A 160 -24.04 -22.77 -1.91
C ARG A 160 -23.75 -22.44 -0.45
N PHE A 161 -24.53 -21.55 0.15
CA PHE A 161 -24.28 -21.02 1.50
C PHE A 161 -24.13 -22.08 2.60
N ALA A 162 -24.86 -23.20 2.48
CA ALA A 162 -24.84 -24.30 3.43
C ALA A 162 -23.63 -25.24 3.28
N HIS A 163 -22.68 -24.96 2.38
CA HIS A 163 -21.49 -25.79 2.23
C HIS A 163 -20.65 -25.78 3.51
N ASN A 164 -20.26 -26.98 3.98
CA ASN A 164 -19.59 -27.17 5.27
C ASN A 164 -18.29 -26.36 5.36
N ASP A 165 -17.59 -26.20 4.24
CA ASP A 165 -16.33 -25.46 4.18
C ASP A 165 -16.47 -23.95 4.51
N PHE A 166 -17.68 -23.40 4.42
CA PHE A 166 -17.93 -22.00 4.81
C PHE A 166 -18.22 -21.84 6.30
N GLY A 167 -18.61 -22.91 7.01
CA GLY A 167 -18.87 -22.86 8.46
C GLY A 167 -19.89 -21.81 8.88
N GLY A 168 -20.87 -21.49 8.02
CA GLY A 168 -21.90 -20.48 8.27
C GLY A 168 -21.50 -19.04 7.94
N ARG A 169 -20.30 -18.78 7.41
CA ARG A 169 -19.83 -17.43 7.04
C ARG A 169 -20.30 -16.93 5.68
N ALA A 170 -20.95 -17.79 4.89
CA ALA A 170 -21.48 -17.42 3.58
C ALA A 170 -22.94 -16.99 3.70
N THR A 171 -23.26 -15.80 3.17
CA THR A 171 -24.58 -15.18 3.26
C THR A 171 -25.04 -14.66 1.89
N SER A 172 -26.36 -14.61 1.70
CA SER A 172 -27.00 -14.12 0.48
C SER A 172 -27.02 -12.59 0.46
N GLY A 173 -26.59 -11.98 -0.65
CA GLY A 173 -26.57 -10.52 -0.84
C GLY A 173 -27.58 -10.05 -1.88
N TYR A 174 -27.31 -10.34 -3.15
CA TYR A 174 -28.11 -9.86 -4.28
C TYR A 174 -28.18 -10.85 -5.43
N ASP A 175 -29.33 -10.91 -6.11
CA ASP A 175 -29.55 -11.74 -7.28
C ASP A 175 -30.13 -10.90 -8.43
N ALA A 176 -29.33 -10.71 -9.49
CA ALA A 176 -29.71 -9.99 -10.70
C ALA A 176 -30.41 -10.87 -11.75
N VAL A 177 -30.50 -12.19 -11.53
CA VAL A 177 -31.00 -13.18 -12.49
C VAL A 177 -32.49 -13.40 -12.31
N ASP A 178 -32.94 -13.65 -11.08
CA ASP A 178 -34.35 -13.91 -10.76
C ASP A 178 -34.87 -13.17 -9.51
N GLY A 179 -34.03 -12.36 -8.85
CA GLY A 179 -34.40 -11.53 -7.70
C GLY A 179 -34.60 -12.29 -6.39
N GLY A 180 -34.23 -13.58 -6.34
CA GLY A 180 -34.29 -14.42 -5.16
C GLY A 180 -33.06 -14.29 -4.26
N SER A 181 -32.78 -15.38 -3.53
CA SER A 181 -31.49 -15.55 -2.86
C SER A 181 -30.44 -15.91 -3.89
N ALA A 182 -29.21 -15.42 -3.72
CA ALA A 182 -28.06 -15.63 -4.59
C ALA A 182 -27.49 -17.07 -4.50
N ASP A 183 -28.36 -18.07 -4.60
CA ASP A 183 -28.04 -19.49 -4.51
C ASP A 183 -27.35 -19.99 -5.79
N ASP A 184 -26.30 -20.79 -5.62
CA ASP A 184 -25.57 -21.35 -6.75
C ASP A 184 -26.30 -22.55 -7.36
N CYS A 185 -26.37 -22.55 -8.70
CA CYS A 185 -26.88 -23.67 -9.50
C CYS A 185 -25.92 -24.06 -10.64
N ASN A 186 -24.73 -23.47 -10.68
CA ASN A 186 -23.70 -23.77 -11.68
C ASN A 186 -22.46 -24.41 -11.04
N GLY A 187 -22.05 -23.91 -9.88
CA GLY A 187 -20.88 -24.37 -9.12
C GLY A 187 -19.70 -23.43 -9.17
N HIS A 188 -19.59 -22.60 -10.21
CA HIS A 188 -18.47 -21.69 -10.39
C HIS A 188 -18.35 -20.70 -9.22
N GLY A 189 -19.45 -20.06 -8.83
CA GLY A 189 -19.49 -19.12 -7.71
C GLY A 189 -19.14 -19.75 -6.36
N THR A 190 -19.63 -20.98 -6.08
CA THR A 190 -19.24 -21.74 -4.89
C THR A 190 -17.74 -22.09 -4.88
N HIS A 191 -17.18 -22.42 -6.05
CA HIS A 191 -15.76 -22.77 -6.19
C HIS A 191 -14.83 -21.59 -5.90
N VAL A 192 -15.11 -20.44 -6.50
CA VAL A 192 -14.33 -19.21 -6.26
C VAL A 192 -14.52 -18.71 -4.82
N ALA A 193 -15.73 -18.79 -4.26
CA ALA A 193 -15.99 -18.47 -2.85
C ALA A 193 -15.17 -19.37 -1.89
N GLY A 194 -15.07 -20.66 -2.19
CA GLY A 194 -14.23 -21.61 -1.45
C GLY A 194 -12.75 -21.26 -1.51
N THR A 195 -12.27 -20.79 -2.65
CA THR A 195 -10.86 -20.39 -2.83
C THR A 195 -10.55 -19.07 -2.11
N VAL A 196 -11.51 -18.12 -2.08
CA VAL A 196 -11.36 -16.88 -1.30
C VAL A 196 -11.34 -17.20 0.20
N GLY A 197 -12.34 -17.93 0.70
CA GLY A 197 -12.68 -17.91 2.13
C GLY A 197 -13.08 -19.26 2.75
N GLY A 198 -12.90 -20.38 2.07
CA GLY A 198 -13.15 -21.71 2.62
C GLY A 198 -12.24 -22.08 3.80
N SER A 199 -12.70 -22.93 4.71
CA SER A 199 -11.87 -23.41 5.83
C SER A 199 -10.71 -24.28 5.34
N SER A 200 -10.97 -25.13 4.34
CA SER A 200 -10.02 -26.10 3.78
C SER A 200 -9.32 -25.53 2.55
N TYR A 201 -10.08 -24.85 1.68
CA TYR A 201 -9.60 -24.37 0.37
C TYR A 201 -9.26 -22.89 0.34
N GLY A 202 -9.66 -22.13 1.36
CA GLY A 202 -9.56 -20.68 1.35
C GLY A 202 -8.20 -20.14 1.75
N VAL A 203 -7.82 -19.06 1.09
CA VAL A 203 -6.70 -18.19 1.46
C VAL A 203 -7.04 -17.40 2.73
N ALA A 204 -8.18 -16.71 2.75
CA ALA A 204 -8.64 -15.90 3.89
C ALA A 204 -9.67 -16.66 4.74
N LYS A 205 -9.20 -17.59 5.58
CA LYS A 205 -10.03 -18.64 6.20
C LYS A 205 -11.17 -18.17 7.12
N GLY A 206 -11.17 -16.92 7.55
CA GLY A 206 -12.18 -16.31 8.43
C GLY A 206 -13.05 -15.26 7.76
N VAL A 207 -12.79 -14.89 6.51
CA VAL A 207 -13.53 -13.84 5.78
C VAL A 207 -15.03 -14.13 5.72
N GLN A 208 -15.86 -13.08 5.77
CA GLN A 208 -17.30 -13.18 5.58
C GLN A 208 -17.60 -13.20 4.07
N LEU A 209 -18.27 -14.23 3.58
CA LEU A 209 -18.57 -14.40 2.15
C LEU A 209 -19.99 -13.89 1.86
N VAL A 210 -20.14 -13.05 0.84
CA VAL A 210 -21.43 -12.50 0.42
C VAL A 210 -21.68 -12.85 -1.05
N GLY A 211 -22.74 -13.60 -1.33
CA GLY A 211 -23.10 -14.00 -2.69
C GLY A 211 -23.79 -12.87 -3.45
N VAL A 212 -23.29 -12.56 -4.65
CA VAL A 212 -23.88 -11.61 -5.59
C VAL A 212 -24.06 -12.34 -6.93
N ARG A 213 -25.27 -12.89 -7.16
CA ARG A 213 -25.57 -13.71 -8.32
C ARG A 213 -25.90 -12.84 -9.52
N VAL A 214 -25.05 -12.86 -10.54
CA VAL A 214 -25.20 -12.11 -11.80
C VAL A 214 -25.14 -13.01 -13.04
N LEU A 215 -24.80 -14.29 -12.85
CA LEU A 215 -24.76 -15.33 -13.87
C LEU A 215 -25.79 -16.42 -13.54
N ASN A 216 -26.45 -16.94 -14.57
CA ASN A 216 -27.46 -17.99 -14.45
C ASN A 216 -26.82 -19.39 -14.30
N CYS A 217 -27.64 -20.45 -14.24
CA CYS A 217 -27.16 -21.82 -14.05
C CYS A 217 -26.28 -22.36 -15.21
N ALA A 218 -26.32 -21.72 -16.38
CA ALA A 218 -25.43 -22.01 -17.49
C ALA A 218 -24.13 -21.19 -17.44
N GLY A 219 -23.87 -20.44 -16.37
CA GLY A 219 -22.69 -19.58 -16.22
C GLY A 219 -22.75 -18.33 -17.10
N SER A 220 -23.94 -17.93 -17.56
CA SER A 220 -24.12 -16.82 -18.50
C SER A 220 -24.93 -15.69 -17.86
N GLY A 221 -24.58 -14.45 -18.20
CA GLY A 221 -25.28 -13.25 -17.74
C GLY A 221 -25.16 -12.11 -18.74
N THR A 222 -25.78 -10.97 -18.41
CA THR A 222 -25.71 -9.77 -19.24
C THR A 222 -24.83 -8.72 -18.56
N ASN A 223 -24.21 -7.82 -19.34
CA ASN A 223 -23.47 -6.69 -18.77
C ASN A 223 -24.36 -5.85 -17.84
N ALA A 224 -25.66 -5.69 -18.15
CA ALA A 224 -26.60 -4.99 -17.28
C ALA A 224 -26.78 -5.68 -15.91
N GLY A 225 -26.91 -7.02 -15.90
CA GLY A 225 -26.99 -7.79 -14.65
C GLY A 225 -25.69 -7.72 -13.83
N VAL A 226 -24.53 -7.79 -14.49
CA VAL A 226 -23.22 -7.63 -13.82
C VAL A 226 -23.08 -6.23 -13.24
N ILE A 227 -23.42 -5.18 -14.01
CA ILE A 227 -23.41 -3.79 -13.54
C ILE A 227 -24.35 -3.62 -12.34
N ALA A 228 -25.55 -4.21 -12.36
CA ALA A 228 -26.47 -4.16 -11.22
C ALA A 228 -25.88 -4.83 -9.97
N GLY A 229 -25.16 -5.94 -10.12
CA GLY A 229 -24.44 -6.55 -9.01
C GLY A 229 -23.32 -5.66 -8.46
N VAL A 230 -22.53 -5.02 -9.33
CA VAL A 230 -21.48 -4.07 -8.93
C VAL A 230 -22.09 -2.84 -8.22
N ASP A 231 -23.19 -2.31 -8.73
CA ASP A 231 -23.93 -1.20 -8.13
C ASP A 231 -24.46 -1.55 -6.74
N TRP A 232 -25.07 -2.74 -6.60
CA TRP A 232 -25.52 -3.23 -5.30
C TRP A 232 -24.37 -3.38 -4.30
N VAL A 233 -23.23 -3.94 -4.71
CA VAL A 233 -22.03 -4.02 -3.85
C VAL A 233 -21.58 -2.61 -3.44
N THR A 234 -21.51 -1.67 -4.39
CA THR A 234 -21.10 -0.29 -4.12
C THR A 234 -21.99 0.37 -3.06
N ALA A 235 -23.30 0.14 -3.13
CA ALA A 235 -24.27 0.73 -2.20
C ALA A 235 -24.32 0.03 -0.83
N ASN A 236 -24.01 -1.26 -0.75
CA ASN A 236 -24.26 -2.09 0.44
C ASN A 236 -22.99 -2.64 1.11
N ALA A 237 -21.80 -2.37 0.56
CA ALA A 237 -20.58 -2.97 1.07
C ALA A 237 -20.27 -2.58 2.53
N ILE A 238 -20.21 -3.57 3.40
CA ILE A 238 -19.60 -3.47 4.74
C ILE A 238 -18.09 -3.53 4.59
N LYS A 239 -17.39 -2.47 5.00
CA LYS A 239 -15.94 -2.32 4.88
C LYS A 239 -15.18 -2.82 6.14
N PRO A 240 -13.95 -3.35 6.00
CA PRO A 240 -13.19 -3.52 4.76
C PRO A 240 -13.81 -4.54 3.81
N ALA A 241 -13.78 -4.24 2.51
CA ALA A 241 -14.51 -4.98 1.50
C ALA A 241 -13.59 -5.35 0.32
N VAL A 242 -13.70 -6.59 -0.13
CA VAL A 242 -13.07 -7.07 -1.37
C VAL A 242 -14.14 -7.70 -2.26
N ALA A 243 -13.93 -7.70 -3.57
CA ALA A 243 -14.85 -8.29 -4.53
C ALA A 243 -14.10 -9.20 -5.51
N ASN A 244 -14.62 -10.42 -5.68
CA ASN A 244 -14.15 -11.35 -6.70
C ASN A 244 -15.10 -11.31 -7.89
N MET A 245 -14.58 -10.98 -9.06
CA MET A 245 -15.34 -10.98 -10.31
C MET A 245 -14.60 -11.83 -11.35
N SER A 246 -14.81 -13.14 -11.24
CA SER A 246 -14.20 -14.19 -12.06
C SER A 246 -14.98 -14.46 -13.35
N LEU A 247 -15.37 -13.38 -14.01
CA LEU A 247 -16.15 -13.36 -15.24
C LEU A 247 -15.54 -12.36 -16.22
N GLY A 248 -15.98 -12.42 -17.48
CA GLY A 248 -15.54 -11.47 -18.48
C GLY A 248 -16.27 -11.64 -19.80
N GLY A 249 -15.98 -10.71 -20.71
CA GLY A 249 -16.49 -10.73 -22.07
C GLY A 249 -15.81 -9.66 -22.92
N GLY A 250 -16.44 -9.30 -24.02
CA GLY A 250 -15.98 -8.20 -24.87
C GLY A 250 -15.92 -6.88 -24.10
N ALA A 251 -15.06 -5.97 -24.57
CA ALA A 251 -14.95 -4.60 -24.08
C ALA A 251 -16.31 -3.91 -23.84
N ASN A 252 -16.51 -3.36 -22.64
CA ASN A 252 -17.72 -2.66 -22.25
C ASN A 252 -17.40 -1.51 -21.28
N SER A 253 -17.45 -0.26 -21.77
CA SER A 253 -17.08 0.94 -20.99
C SER A 253 -18.00 1.20 -19.80
N SER A 254 -19.28 0.83 -19.87
CA SER A 254 -20.23 0.98 -18.77
C SER A 254 -19.86 0.06 -17.60
N LEU A 255 -19.51 -1.20 -17.90
CA LEU A 255 -19.02 -2.14 -16.89
C LEU A 255 -17.70 -1.66 -16.27
N ASP A 256 -16.74 -1.22 -17.09
CA ASP A 256 -15.46 -0.69 -16.57
C ASP A 256 -15.69 0.53 -15.65
N THR A 257 -16.62 1.40 -16.02
CA THR A 257 -16.98 2.59 -15.21
C THR A 257 -17.63 2.19 -13.89
N ALA A 258 -18.52 1.20 -13.90
CA ALA A 258 -19.15 0.70 -12.69
C ALA A 258 -18.10 0.11 -11.72
N VAL A 259 -17.16 -0.70 -12.25
CA VAL A 259 -16.06 -1.27 -11.45
C VAL A 259 -15.16 -0.17 -10.91
N ARG A 260 -14.73 0.79 -11.74
CA ARG A 260 -13.92 1.94 -11.31
C ARG A 260 -14.58 2.71 -10.17
N ASN A 261 -15.87 3.00 -10.29
CA ASN A 261 -16.61 3.73 -9.26
C ASN A 261 -16.74 2.91 -7.96
N SER A 262 -16.97 1.61 -8.07
CA SER A 262 -16.99 0.72 -6.90
C SER A 262 -15.64 0.66 -6.20
N VAL A 263 -14.54 0.60 -6.96
CA VAL A 263 -13.18 0.70 -6.41
C VAL A 263 -12.97 2.05 -5.73
N ALA A 264 -13.35 3.16 -6.37
CA ALA A 264 -13.26 4.50 -5.77
C ALA A 264 -14.09 4.63 -4.48
N SER A 265 -15.16 3.83 -4.34
CA SER A 265 -15.93 3.75 -3.10
C SER A 265 -15.19 3.06 -1.96
N GLY A 266 -14.07 2.37 -2.21
CA GLY A 266 -13.24 1.70 -1.20
C GLY A 266 -13.35 0.17 -1.17
N VAL A 267 -13.83 -0.46 -2.25
CA VAL A 267 -13.89 -1.92 -2.40
C VAL A 267 -12.74 -2.39 -3.30
N THR A 268 -11.92 -3.36 -2.85
CA THR A 268 -10.82 -3.88 -3.69
C THR A 268 -11.31 -4.99 -4.61
N TYR A 269 -11.19 -4.82 -5.93
CA TYR A 269 -11.65 -5.80 -6.92
C TYR A 269 -10.51 -6.67 -7.45
N GLY A 270 -10.73 -7.99 -7.50
CA GLY A 270 -9.94 -8.92 -8.31
C GLY A 270 -10.71 -9.34 -9.55
N LEU A 271 -10.06 -9.25 -10.71
CA LEU A 271 -10.63 -9.50 -12.04
C LEU A 271 -9.86 -10.61 -12.75
N ALA A 272 -10.58 -11.50 -13.42
CA ALA A 272 -9.95 -12.50 -14.28
C ALA A 272 -9.41 -11.87 -15.57
N ALA A 273 -8.15 -12.16 -15.94
CA ALA A 273 -7.57 -11.67 -17.18
C ALA A 273 -8.22 -12.25 -18.46
N GLY A 274 -8.89 -13.40 -18.34
CA GLY A 274 -9.49 -14.14 -19.46
C GLY A 274 -8.67 -15.35 -19.92
N ASN A 275 -9.27 -16.19 -20.74
CA ASN A 275 -8.80 -17.55 -21.03
C ASN A 275 -8.60 -17.82 -22.54
N ASP A 276 -8.19 -16.81 -23.29
CA ASP A 276 -8.15 -16.79 -24.76
C ASP A 276 -6.74 -17.06 -25.32
N ASN A 277 -5.98 -17.94 -24.68
CA ASN A 277 -4.67 -18.45 -25.13
C ASN A 277 -3.62 -17.37 -25.38
N GLY A 278 -3.50 -16.39 -24.48
CA GLY A 278 -2.53 -15.31 -24.61
C GLY A 278 -3.02 -14.14 -25.45
N ALA A 279 -4.34 -13.94 -25.56
CA ALA A 279 -4.89 -12.68 -26.02
C ALA A 279 -4.54 -11.54 -25.05
N ASN A 280 -4.59 -10.31 -25.55
CA ASN A 280 -4.33 -9.12 -24.73
C ASN A 280 -5.53 -8.82 -23.82
N ALA A 281 -5.34 -8.93 -22.50
CA ALA A 281 -6.38 -8.66 -21.50
C ALA A 281 -6.90 -7.21 -21.53
N CYS A 282 -6.13 -6.26 -22.08
CA CYS A 282 -6.57 -4.88 -22.25
C CYS A 282 -7.75 -4.73 -23.24
N ASN A 283 -8.08 -5.77 -24.02
CA ASN A 283 -9.16 -5.75 -24.99
C ASN A 283 -10.49 -6.30 -24.43
N THR A 284 -10.51 -6.77 -23.18
CA THR A 284 -11.68 -7.38 -22.56
C THR A 284 -12.12 -6.62 -21.31
N SER A 285 -13.40 -6.73 -21.00
CA SER A 285 -13.97 -6.15 -19.77
C SER A 285 -14.46 -7.28 -18.86
N PRO A 286 -14.30 -7.14 -17.54
CA PRO A 286 -13.78 -5.95 -16.83
C PRO A 286 -12.24 -5.87 -16.75
N ALA A 287 -11.50 -6.85 -17.26
CA ALA A 287 -10.04 -7.01 -17.10
C ALA A 287 -9.18 -5.78 -17.43
N ARG A 288 -9.64 -4.90 -18.32
CA ARG A 288 -8.94 -3.64 -18.66
C ARG A 288 -9.13 -2.49 -17.66
N THR A 289 -9.85 -2.70 -16.55
CA THR A 289 -10.09 -1.67 -15.54
C THR A 289 -8.86 -1.52 -14.63
N THR A 290 -8.06 -0.49 -14.89
CA THR A 290 -6.75 -0.22 -14.25
C THR A 290 -6.80 0.01 -12.74
N GLU A 291 -7.95 0.40 -12.20
CA GLU A 291 -8.12 0.63 -10.77
C GLU A 291 -8.29 -0.68 -9.96
N ALA A 292 -8.64 -1.78 -10.63
CA ALA A 292 -8.78 -3.10 -10.03
C ALA A 292 -7.48 -3.91 -10.15
N ILE A 293 -7.49 -5.15 -9.66
CA ILE A 293 -6.36 -6.09 -9.75
C ILE A 293 -6.69 -7.17 -10.77
N THR A 294 -6.03 -7.15 -11.92
CA THR A 294 -6.26 -8.13 -13.00
C THR A 294 -5.26 -9.27 -12.93
N VAL A 295 -5.80 -10.49 -12.90
CA VAL A 295 -5.08 -11.69 -12.47
C VAL A 295 -4.89 -12.68 -13.61
N GLY A 296 -3.62 -12.96 -13.92
CA GLY A 296 -3.21 -14.05 -14.80
C GLY A 296 -3.13 -15.40 -14.08
N SER A 297 -3.13 -16.49 -14.83
CA SER A 297 -3.13 -17.86 -14.28
C SER A 297 -1.78 -18.56 -14.46
N THR A 298 -1.35 -19.30 -13.44
CA THR A 298 -0.19 -20.20 -13.48
C THR A 298 -0.54 -21.66 -13.21
N THR A 299 0.36 -22.54 -13.66
CA THR A 299 0.41 -23.96 -13.30
C THR A 299 1.21 -24.16 -12.01
N SER A 300 1.18 -25.38 -11.45
CA SER A 300 1.95 -25.76 -10.26
C SER A 300 3.47 -25.80 -10.45
N SER A 301 3.95 -25.60 -11.69
CA SER A 301 5.36 -25.54 -12.04
C SER A 301 5.83 -24.12 -12.35
N ASP A 302 5.09 -23.10 -11.88
CA ASP A 302 5.32 -21.69 -12.18
C ASP A 302 5.35 -21.34 -13.68
N ALA A 303 4.71 -22.14 -14.54
CA ALA A 303 4.48 -21.73 -15.92
C ALA A 303 3.18 -20.94 -16.01
N ARG A 304 3.13 -19.92 -16.89
CA ARG A 304 1.84 -19.32 -17.27
C ARG A 304 0.95 -20.43 -17.83
N SER A 305 -0.29 -20.53 -17.33
CA SER A 305 -1.29 -21.45 -17.90
C SER A 305 -1.51 -21.12 -19.37
N SER A 306 -1.52 -22.13 -20.25
CA SER A 306 -1.57 -21.92 -21.70
C SER A 306 -2.75 -21.04 -22.13
N PHE A 307 -3.92 -21.23 -21.49
CA PHE A 307 -5.13 -20.45 -21.73
C PHE A 307 -5.07 -19.00 -21.24
N SER A 308 -4.21 -18.64 -20.29
CA SER A 308 -4.25 -17.32 -19.65
C SER A 308 -3.99 -16.21 -20.67
N ASN A 309 -4.82 -15.17 -20.66
CA ASN A 309 -4.51 -13.91 -21.32
C ASN A 309 -3.28 -13.24 -20.69
N ILE A 310 -2.70 -12.31 -21.43
CA ILE A 310 -1.42 -11.62 -21.13
C ILE A 310 -1.57 -10.12 -21.36
N GLY A 311 -0.50 -9.37 -21.07
CA GLY A 311 -0.37 -7.96 -21.45
C GLY A 311 -0.29 -7.01 -20.27
N THR A 312 -0.16 -5.73 -20.58
CA THR A 312 0.12 -4.66 -19.60
C THR A 312 -1.03 -4.36 -18.65
N CYS A 313 -2.23 -4.90 -18.90
CA CYS A 313 -3.37 -4.77 -17.99
C CYS A 313 -3.39 -5.84 -16.90
N LEU A 314 -2.50 -6.83 -16.90
CA LEU A 314 -2.32 -7.72 -15.76
C LEU A 314 -1.51 -6.99 -14.68
N ASP A 315 -1.83 -7.25 -13.42
CA ASP A 315 -1.05 -6.78 -12.26
C ASP A 315 -0.21 -7.91 -11.65
N ILE A 316 -0.76 -9.13 -11.65
CA ILE A 316 -0.17 -10.27 -10.94
C ILE A 316 -0.64 -11.61 -11.53
N PHE A 317 0.15 -12.66 -11.35
CA PHE A 317 -0.22 -14.05 -11.60
C PHE A 317 -0.55 -14.78 -10.30
N ALA A 318 -1.45 -15.76 -10.36
CA ALA A 318 -1.76 -16.64 -9.25
C ALA A 318 -2.13 -18.07 -9.73
N PRO A 319 -2.12 -19.07 -8.82
CA PRO A 319 -2.51 -20.44 -9.13
C PRO A 319 -3.90 -20.55 -9.77
N GLY A 320 -3.97 -21.04 -11.01
CA GLY A 320 -5.26 -21.14 -11.73
C GLY A 320 -5.44 -22.40 -12.58
N SER A 321 -4.44 -23.28 -12.67
CA SER A 321 -4.60 -24.61 -13.28
C SER A 321 -4.83 -25.69 -12.22
N SER A 322 -5.83 -26.53 -12.44
CA SER A 322 -6.17 -27.68 -11.60
C SER A 322 -6.33 -27.29 -10.13
N ILE A 323 -7.19 -26.30 -9.87
CA ILE A 323 -7.48 -25.80 -8.52
C ILE A 323 -8.69 -26.54 -7.96
N THR A 324 -8.49 -27.19 -6.82
CA THR A 324 -9.55 -27.88 -6.08
C THR A 324 -10.21 -26.93 -5.09
N SER A 325 -11.54 -26.87 -5.09
CA SER A 325 -12.32 -26.08 -4.13
C SER A 325 -13.71 -26.68 -3.90
N ALA A 326 -14.52 -26.03 -3.06
CA ALA A 326 -15.92 -26.36 -2.80
C ALA A 326 -16.79 -26.34 -4.07
N TRP A 327 -17.88 -27.11 -4.07
CA TRP A 327 -18.79 -27.22 -5.20
C TRP A 327 -20.26 -27.26 -4.76
N TYR A 328 -21.18 -26.88 -5.66
CA TYR A 328 -22.57 -26.61 -5.30
C TYR A 328 -23.47 -27.84 -5.15
N THR A 329 -23.06 -29.04 -5.57
CA THR A 329 -23.97 -30.20 -5.66
C THR A 329 -24.31 -30.83 -4.30
N SER A 330 -23.50 -30.62 -3.27
CA SER A 330 -23.78 -31.04 -1.89
C SER A 330 -23.02 -30.16 -0.89
N ASN A 331 -23.29 -30.29 0.41
CA ASN A 331 -22.57 -29.50 1.43
C ASN A 331 -21.11 -29.93 1.64
N THR A 332 -20.65 -30.96 0.95
CA THR A 332 -19.29 -31.49 1.01
C THR A 332 -18.68 -31.69 -0.37
N ALA A 333 -19.38 -31.28 -1.42
CA ALA A 333 -18.95 -31.51 -2.79
C ALA A 333 -17.73 -30.65 -3.11
N THR A 334 -16.82 -31.19 -3.89
CA THR A 334 -15.61 -30.51 -4.33
C THR A 334 -15.46 -30.68 -5.83
N ASN A 335 -14.72 -29.80 -6.47
CA ASN A 335 -14.40 -29.91 -7.87
C ASN A 335 -13.02 -29.31 -8.18
N THR A 336 -12.35 -29.86 -9.19
CA THR A 336 -11.05 -29.39 -9.66
C THR A 336 -11.21 -28.82 -11.06
N ILE A 337 -11.07 -27.52 -11.19
CA ILE A 337 -11.24 -26.80 -12.46
C ILE A 337 -10.09 -25.82 -12.70
N SER A 338 -10.02 -25.27 -13.89
CA SER A 338 -8.95 -24.37 -14.32
C SER A 338 -9.50 -23.11 -14.96
N GLY A 339 -8.79 -21.99 -14.77
CA GLY A 339 -9.08 -20.71 -15.39
C GLY A 339 -8.41 -19.57 -14.66
N THR A 340 -8.31 -18.40 -15.30
CA THR A 340 -8.03 -17.14 -14.61
C THR A 340 -9.10 -16.85 -13.54
N SER A 341 -10.30 -17.40 -13.71
CA SER A 341 -11.34 -17.46 -12.69
C SER A 341 -10.95 -18.19 -11.41
N MET A 342 -10.02 -19.14 -11.46
CA MET A 342 -9.49 -19.84 -10.27
C MET A 342 -8.25 -19.14 -9.70
N ALA A 343 -7.51 -18.40 -10.53
CA ALA A 343 -6.39 -17.55 -10.09
C ALA A 343 -6.87 -16.33 -9.29
N THR A 344 -7.89 -15.65 -9.80
CA THR A 344 -8.47 -14.43 -9.22
C THR A 344 -8.84 -14.57 -7.72
N PRO A 345 -9.56 -15.62 -7.27
CA PRO A 345 -9.95 -15.74 -5.88
C PRO A 345 -8.77 -15.99 -4.92
N HIS A 346 -7.62 -16.50 -5.38
CA HIS A 346 -6.42 -16.53 -4.55
C HIS A 346 -5.94 -15.09 -4.24
N VAL A 347 -5.94 -14.21 -5.24
CA VAL A 347 -5.57 -12.79 -5.09
C VAL A 347 -6.60 -12.05 -4.25
N VAL A 348 -7.89 -12.30 -4.43
CA VAL A 348 -8.95 -11.67 -3.62
C VAL A 348 -8.87 -12.11 -2.16
N GLY A 349 -8.59 -13.39 -1.91
CA GLY A 349 -8.31 -13.88 -0.56
C GLY A 349 -7.08 -13.20 0.05
N ALA A 350 -5.99 -13.05 -0.72
CA ALA A 350 -4.81 -12.31 -0.25
C ALA A 350 -5.12 -10.82 0.02
N ALA A 351 -5.93 -10.18 -0.83
CA ALA A 351 -6.39 -8.82 -0.62
C ALA A 351 -7.20 -8.70 0.68
N ALA A 352 -8.03 -9.70 1.01
CA ALA A 352 -8.75 -9.74 2.29
C ALA A 352 -7.78 -9.85 3.48
N LEU A 353 -6.72 -10.66 3.39
CA LEU A 353 -5.69 -10.74 4.43
C LEU A 353 -4.98 -9.40 4.65
N VAL A 354 -4.66 -8.68 3.57
CA VAL A 354 -4.03 -7.35 3.64
C VAL A 354 -5.00 -6.31 4.21
N ALA A 355 -6.24 -6.27 3.72
CA ALA A 355 -7.27 -5.34 4.19
C ALA A 355 -7.68 -5.60 5.64
N SER A 356 -7.62 -6.85 6.10
CA SER A 356 -7.85 -7.21 7.50
C SER A 356 -6.81 -6.60 8.43
N ALA A 357 -5.54 -6.72 8.06
CA ALA A 357 -4.43 -6.14 8.80
C ALA A 357 -4.38 -4.60 8.68
N ASN A 358 -4.98 -4.04 7.62
CA ASN A 358 -4.96 -2.61 7.34
C ASN A 358 -6.35 -2.06 6.98
N PRO A 359 -7.31 -2.00 7.93
CA PRO A 359 -8.70 -1.66 7.63
C PRO A 359 -8.94 -0.27 7.02
N GLY A 360 -7.99 0.66 7.19
CA GLY A 360 -8.07 2.01 6.65
C GLY A 360 -7.37 2.21 5.31
N TRP A 361 -6.77 1.17 4.72
CA TRP A 361 -6.10 1.29 3.43
C TRP A 361 -7.07 1.41 2.27
N THR A 362 -6.68 2.21 1.29
CA THR A 362 -7.37 2.32 0.01
C THR A 362 -7.16 1.06 -0.84
N PRO A 363 -8.04 0.77 -1.81
CA PRO A 363 -7.84 -0.34 -2.73
C PRO A 363 -6.50 -0.29 -3.48
N ALA A 364 -6.01 0.91 -3.82
CA ALA A 364 -4.70 1.08 -4.44
C ALA A 364 -3.56 0.62 -3.51
N GLN A 365 -3.59 1.00 -2.23
CA GLN A 365 -2.60 0.54 -1.26
C GLN A 365 -2.64 -0.99 -1.04
N VAL A 366 -3.84 -1.58 -1.06
CA VAL A 366 -3.99 -3.05 -1.00
C VAL A 366 -3.37 -3.72 -2.22
N ARG A 367 -3.67 -3.23 -3.44
CA ARG A 367 -3.04 -3.73 -4.67
C ARG A 367 -1.52 -3.60 -4.61
N ASP A 368 -1.02 -2.42 -4.28
CA ASP A 368 0.41 -2.12 -4.28
C ASP A 368 1.16 -3.01 -3.28
N GLN A 369 0.56 -3.33 -2.14
CA GLN A 369 1.11 -4.28 -1.20
C GLN A 369 1.21 -5.70 -1.79
N LEU A 370 0.17 -6.16 -2.47
CA LEU A 370 0.18 -7.49 -3.08
C LEU A 370 1.24 -7.59 -4.19
N VAL A 371 1.33 -6.57 -5.04
CA VAL A 371 2.31 -6.46 -6.12
C VAL A 371 3.73 -6.38 -5.55
N ALA A 372 3.96 -5.57 -4.52
CA ALA A 372 5.27 -5.43 -3.88
C ALA A 372 5.71 -6.72 -3.16
N ASN A 373 4.78 -7.46 -2.58
CA ASN A 373 5.10 -8.71 -1.87
C ASN A 373 5.27 -9.92 -2.80
N ALA A 374 4.72 -9.84 -4.01
CA ALA A 374 4.76 -10.90 -5.02
C ALA A 374 6.18 -11.41 -5.25
N THR A 375 6.31 -12.67 -5.63
CA THR A 375 7.58 -13.27 -6.01
C THR A 375 7.89 -12.90 -7.46
N PRO A 376 8.96 -12.13 -7.72
CA PRO A 376 9.28 -11.69 -9.07
C PRO A 376 10.00 -12.76 -9.87
N ASN A 377 9.84 -12.73 -11.19
CA ASN A 377 10.67 -13.44 -12.18
C ASN A 377 10.65 -14.98 -12.09
N VAL A 378 9.63 -15.56 -11.46
CA VAL A 378 9.46 -17.02 -11.37
C VAL A 378 8.49 -17.56 -12.43
N VAL A 379 7.61 -16.71 -12.99
CA VAL A 379 6.63 -17.15 -13.98
C VAL A 379 7.32 -17.38 -15.32
N THR A 380 7.43 -18.64 -15.71
CA THR A 380 7.96 -19.04 -17.02
C THR A 380 6.93 -18.71 -18.10
N ASN A 381 7.38 -18.06 -19.18
CA ASN A 381 6.54 -17.63 -20.30
C ASN A 381 5.34 -16.75 -19.89
N ALA A 382 5.57 -15.78 -19.00
CA ALA A 382 4.57 -14.80 -18.53
C ALA A 382 3.85 -14.05 -19.67
N GLY A 383 4.43 -14.01 -20.86
CA GLY A 383 3.86 -13.37 -22.05
C GLY A 383 4.28 -11.92 -22.19
N SER A 384 4.24 -11.42 -23.42
CA SER A 384 4.68 -10.06 -23.74
C SER A 384 3.87 -9.02 -22.98
N GLY A 385 4.56 -8.08 -22.32
CA GLY A 385 3.96 -6.97 -21.58
C GLY A 385 3.35 -7.33 -20.23
N SER A 386 3.22 -8.61 -19.87
CA SER A 386 2.73 -9.02 -18.55
C SER A 386 3.78 -8.76 -17.47
N PRO A 387 3.39 -8.36 -16.24
CA PRO A 387 4.31 -8.33 -15.11
C PRO A 387 4.69 -9.76 -14.71
N ASN A 388 5.98 -10.03 -14.51
CA ASN A 388 6.42 -11.33 -14.02
C ASN A 388 6.40 -11.36 -12.49
N LEU A 389 5.19 -11.36 -11.92
CA LEU A 389 4.93 -11.30 -10.49
C LEU A 389 3.95 -12.41 -10.11
N LEU A 390 4.36 -13.31 -9.21
CA LEU A 390 3.52 -14.40 -8.70
C LEU A 390 3.07 -14.09 -7.27
N LEU A 391 1.77 -14.23 -7.00
CA LEU A 391 1.16 -13.97 -5.69
C LEU A 391 1.93 -14.65 -4.55
N TYR A 392 2.18 -13.88 -3.49
CA TYR A 392 2.79 -14.35 -2.25
C TYR A 392 2.07 -13.77 -1.02
N VAL A 393 1.73 -14.62 -0.06
CA VAL A 393 0.97 -14.27 1.17
C VAL A 393 1.69 -14.63 2.47
N GLY A 394 2.87 -15.25 2.39
CA GLY A 394 3.65 -15.64 3.57
C GLY A 394 4.17 -14.44 4.36
N SER A 395 4.59 -14.67 5.61
CA SER A 395 5.06 -13.67 6.57
C SER A 395 6.46 -13.11 6.27
N GLY A 396 6.72 -12.79 5.01
CA GLY A 396 7.83 -11.95 4.57
C GLY A 396 7.38 -10.50 4.49
N GLY A 397 7.18 -9.87 5.65
CA GLY A 397 6.93 -8.43 5.77
C GLY A 397 5.54 -7.96 5.31
N THR A 398 4.63 -7.75 6.26
CA THR A 398 3.66 -6.65 6.15
C THR A 398 4.35 -5.30 6.36
N THR A 399 5.58 -5.13 5.84
CA THR A 399 6.04 -3.79 5.52
C THR A 399 4.92 -3.21 4.67
N PRO A 400 4.33 -2.07 5.08
CA PRO A 400 3.54 -1.27 4.17
C PRO A 400 4.29 -1.19 2.82
N PRO A 401 3.62 -0.99 1.67
CA PRO A 401 4.34 -0.48 0.51
C PRO A 401 5.13 0.70 1.07
N PRO A 402 6.48 0.75 0.96
CA PRO A 402 7.27 1.66 1.76
C PRO A 402 6.63 3.04 1.64
N THR A 403 6.06 3.55 2.73
CA THR A 403 5.44 4.88 2.79
C THR A 403 6.50 5.98 2.69
N GLY A 404 7.68 5.66 2.14
CA GLY A 404 8.87 6.49 2.06
C GLY A 404 9.37 6.77 0.65
N CYS A 405 8.76 6.18 -0.40
CA CYS A 405 9.09 6.56 -1.78
C CYS A 405 8.32 7.79 -2.26
N THR A 406 7.95 8.66 -1.31
CA THR A 406 7.31 9.93 -1.57
C THR A 406 8.15 11.04 -0.96
N GLY A 407 8.48 12.06 -1.74
CA GLY A 407 9.11 13.27 -1.25
C GLY A 407 8.23 14.48 -1.55
N THR A 408 8.11 15.40 -0.58
CA THR A 408 7.38 16.66 -0.75
C THR A 408 8.27 17.84 -0.41
N ASN A 409 8.23 18.90 -1.21
CA ASN A 409 8.79 20.19 -0.86
C ASN A 409 7.70 21.26 -0.99
N GLY A 410 7.38 21.93 0.12
CA GLY A 410 6.43 23.04 0.20
C GLY A 410 7.10 24.39 0.43
N THR A 411 8.39 24.52 0.11
CA THR A 411 9.11 25.79 0.20
C THR A 411 8.95 26.55 -1.10
N ASP A 412 8.54 27.80 -0.99
CA ASP A 412 8.39 28.68 -2.16
C ASP A 412 9.72 28.85 -2.89
N VAL A 413 9.73 28.58 -4.19
CA VAL A 413 10.86 28.87 -5.08
C VAL A 413 10.39 29.85 -6.15
N SER A 414 10.86 31.09 -6.06
CA SER A 414 10.51 32.15 -7.02
C SER A 414 10.96 31.79 -8.43
N ILE A 415 10.05 31.93 -9.38
CA ILE A 415 10.28 31.73 -10.82
C ILE A 415 10.50 33.12 -11.43
N PRO A 416 11.71 33.41 -11.97
CA PRO A 416 11.98 34.69 -12.61
C PRO A 416 11.29 34.80 -13.97
N ASP A 417 10.73 35.98 -14.24
CA ASP A 417 10.12 36.35 -15.53
C ASP A 417 11.11 36.16 -16.69
N ALA A 418 10.71 35.41 -17.72
CA ALA A 418 11.54 35.03 -18.88
C ALA A 418 12.98 34.58 -18.53
N GLY A 419 13.18 34.01 -17.34
CA GLY A 419 14.51 33.83 -16.74
C GLY A 419 15.15 32.45 -16.95
N ALA A 420 16.22 32.22 -16.19
CA ALA A 420 16.84 30.90 -16.08
C ALA A 420 15.88 29.93 -15.35
N ALA A 421 15.93 28.65 -15.70
CA ALA A 421 15.16 27.63 -15.02
C ALA A 421 15.55 27.55 -13.53
N VAL A 422 14.56 27.45 -12.66
CA VAL A 422 14.74 27.25 -11.21
C VAL A 422 14.48 25.80 -10.85
N THR A 423 15.05 25.34 -9.74
CA THR A 423 14.86 23.97 -9.26
C THR A 423 14.44 23.94 -7.79
N SER A 424 13.45 23.10 -7.48
CA SER A 424 13.09 22.72 -6.11
C SER A 424 13.45 21.26 -5.92
N SER A 425 14.13 20.91 -4.82
CA SER A 425 14.66 19.56 -4.59
C SER A 425 13.91 18.82 -3.48
N ILE A 426 13.78 17.51 -3.61
CA ILE A 426 13.38 16.57 -2.56
C ILE A 426 14.42 15.46 -2.47
N THR A 427 14.62 14.93 -1.27
CA THR A 427 15.41 13.71 -1.08
C THR A 427 14.44 12.57 -0.79
N ILE A 428 14.52 11.52 -1.61
CA ILE A 428 13.83 10.26 -1.37
C ILE A 428 14.89 9.24 -0.93
N SER A 429 14.62 8.51 0.15
CA SER A 429 15.58 7.55 0.71
C SER A 429 14.86 6.39 1.39
N GLY A 430 15.48 5.21 1.37
CA GLY A 430 14.95 4.02 2.03
C GLY A 430 13.98 3.21 1.16
N CYS A 431 13.93 3.47 -0.15
CA CYS A 431 13.16 2.71 -1.11
C CYS A 431 13.81 1.36 -1.46
N GLY A 432 15.14 1.32 -1.63
CA GLY A 432 15.86 0.11 -1.98
C GLY A 432 15.45 -0.53 -3.30
N ARG A 433 14.81 0.23 -4.20
CA ARG A 433 14.28 -0.21 -5.50
C ARG A 433 14.37 0.89 -6.56
N ASN A 434 14.12 0.54 -7.82
CA ASN A 434 13.87 1.52 -8.87
C ASN A 434 12.46 2.13 -8.72
N ALA A 435 12.28 3.30 -9.31
CA ALA A 435 11.00 4.00 -9.38
C ALA A 435 9.97 3.26 -10.25
N SER A 436 8.70 3.64 -10.15
CA SER A 436 7.58 3.05 -10.89
C SER A 436 7.38 3.70 -12.26
N SER A 437 6.86 2.94 -13.22
CA SER A 437 6.40 3.48 -14.50
C SER A 437 5.13 4.32 -14.38
N ALA A 438 4.44 4.22 -13.24
CA ALA A 438 3.26 4.98 -12.87
C ALA A 438 3.55 6.04 -11.78
N SER A 439 4.80 6.50 -11.67
CA SER A 439 5.18 7.52 -10.69
C SER A 439 4.36 8.79 -10.88
N THR A 440 3.96 9.44 -9.78
CA THR A 440 3.10 10.62 -9.81
C THR A 440 3.82 11.85 -9.30
N VAL A 441 3.59 12.99 -9.98
CA VAL A 441 4.14 14.30 -9.63
C VAL A 441 3.00 15.28 -9.43
N ALA A 442 2.59 15.49 -8.18
CA ALA A 442 1.63 16.53 -7.82
C ALA A 442 2.37 17.86 -7.78
N VAL A 443 1.94 18.83 -8.58
CA VAL A 443 2.58 20.15 -8.72
C VAL A 443 1.57 21.24 -8.39
N ASN A 444 1.99 22.14 -7.51
CA ASN A 444 1.29 23.38 -7.17
C ASN A 444 2.25 24.56 -7.41
N ILE A 445 2.03 25.29 -8.51
CA ILE A 445 2.78 26.49 -8.89
C ILE A 445 1.78 27.64 -8.99
N VAL A 446 2.11 28.75 -8.32
CA VAL A 446 1.37 30.00 -8.47
C VAL A 446 1.99 30.77 -9.63
N HIS A 447 1.19 31.09 -10.64
CA HIS A 447 1.62 31.85 -11.83
C HIS A 447 0.40 32.51 -12.48
N THR A 448 0.53 33.73 -12.95
CA THR A 448 -0.58 34.48 -13.58
C THR A 448 -0.89 34.03 -15.01
N TYR A 449 0.04 33.32 -15.66
CA TYR A 449 -0.20 32.68 -16.96
C TYR A 449 0.51 31.32 -17.03
N ARG A 450 -0.19 30.22 -16.75
CA ARG A 450 0.48 28.90 -16.65
C ARG A 450 1.00 28.37 -17.99
N GLY A 451 0.52 28.93 -19.09
CA GLY A 451 0.97 28.62 -20.44
C GLY A 451 2.43 28.95 -20.69
N ASP A 452 3.06 29.82 -19.90
CA ASP A 452 4.45 30.19 -20.15
C ASP A 452 5.46 29.19 -19.57
N LEU A 453 4.97 28.31 -18.69
CA LEU A 453 5.79 27.40 -17.93
C LEU A 453 6.15 26.14 -18.71
N VAL A 454 7.44 25.83 -18.71
CA VAL A 454 7.97 24.48 -18.97
C VAL A 454 8.28 23.84 -17.62
N ILE A 455 7.80 22.60 -17.43
CA ILE A 455 7.98 21.84 -16.19
C ILE A 455 8.60 20.49 -16.52
N ASP A 456 9.76 20.23 -15.92
CA ASP A 456 10.52 18.98 -16.04
C ASP A 456 10.74 18.37 -14.65
N LEU A 457 10.63 17.05 -14.55
CA LEU A 457 11.12 16.27 -13.41
C LEU A 457 12.54 15.80 -13.71
N LEU A 458 13.49 16.08 -12.83
CA LEU A 458 14.88 15.63 -12.93
C LEU A 458 15.12 14.48 -11.94
N ALA A 459 15.60 13.37 -12.47
CA ALA A 459 15.99 12.18 -11.72
C ALA A 459 17.35 12.34 -11.02
N PRO A 460 17.70 11.45 -10.06
CA PRO A 460 18.96 11.53 -9.32
C PRO A 460 20.21 11.43 -10.20
N ASP A 461 20.11 10.74 -11.34
CA ASP A 461 21.18 10.59 -12.33
C ASP A 461 21.31 11.82 -13.27
N GLY A 462 20.36 12.76 -13.21
CA GLY A 462 20.28 13.95 -14.04
C GLY A 462 19.36 13.83 -15.27
N SER A 463 18.75 12.66 -15.51
CA SER A 463 17.77 12.46 -16.58
C SER A 463 16.53 13.33 -16.39
N ALA A 464 16.01 13.91 -17.48
CA ALA A 464 14.90 14.86 -17.45
C ALA A 464 13.64 14.29 -18.11
N TYR A 465 12.50 14.45 -17.43
CA TYR A 465 11.20 13.94 -17.83
C TYR A 465 10.19 15.09 -17.94
N ARG A 466 9.71 15.36 -19.15
CA ARG A 466 8.78 16.47 -19.45
C ARG A 466 7.40 16.22 -18.88
N LEU A 467 6.97 17.09 -17.97
CA LEU A 467 5.62 17.06 -17.39
C LEU A 467 4.67 18.01 -18.13
N LYS A 468 5.15 19.21 -18.47
CA LYS A 468 4.37 20.24 -19.18
C LYS A 468 5.24 21.05 -20.13
N ASN A 469 4.75 21.26 -21.36
CA ASN A 469 5.28 22.23 -22.31
C ASN A 469 4.61 23.59 -22.12
N SER A 470 5.31 24.66 -22.50
CA SER A 470 4.67 25.96 -22.66
C SER A 470 3.67 25.92 -23.83
N SER A 471 2.62 26.73 -23.71
CA SER A 471 1.50 26.82 -24.64
C SER A 471 0.91 28.22 -24.60
N THR A 472 0.98 28.93 -25.73
CA THR A 472 0.41 30.27 -25.87
C THR A 472 -1.12 30.29 -25.77
N SER A 473 -1.79 29.14 -25.84
CA SER A 473 -3.24 29.00 -25.71
C SER A 473 -3.72 28.60 -24.30
N ASP A 474 -2.81 28.38 -23.34
CA ASP A 474 -3.15 27.96 -21.98
C ASP A 474 -3.09 29.13 -20.99
N SER A 475 -4.06 30.04 -21.12
CA SER A 475 -4.10 31.33 -20.40
C SER A 475 -4.64 31.27 -18.98
N ALA A 476 -4.74 30.10 -18.38
CA ALA A 476 -5.27 29.97 -17.02
C ALA A 476 -4.18 30.27 -15.98
N ASP A 477 -4.58 30.82 -14.85
CA ASP A 477 -3.71 30.98 -13.69
C ASP A 477 -3.36 29.61 -13.09
N ASN A 478 -2.14 29.53 -12.53
CA ASN A 478 -1.63 28.46 -11.69
C ASN A 478 -1.55 27.06 -12.33
N VAL A 479 -0.59 26.26 -11.86
CA VAL A 479 -0.55 24.82 -12.14
C VAL A 479 -0.87 24.10 -10.85
N ASN A 480 -2.07 23.54 -10.74
CA ASN A 480 -2.46 22.65 -9.66
C ASN A 480 -2.98 21.34 -10.26
N THR A 481 -2.07 20.40 -10.49
CA THR A 481 -2.37 19.15 -11.17
C THR A 481 -1.37 18.06 -10.78
N THR A 482 -1.77 16.81 -11.01
CA THR A 482 -0.89 15.65 -10.84
C THR A 482 -0.57 15.08 -12.22
N TYR A 483 0.72 14.99 -12.52
CA TYR A 483 1.24 14.33 -13.72
C TYR A 483 1.63 12.89 -13.41
N THR A 484 1.56 12.02 -14.40
CA THR A 484 2.16 10.67 -14.35
C THR A 484 3.41 10.66 -15.21
N ALA A 485 4.51 10.13 -14.69
CA ALA A 485 5.78 10.02 -15.39
C ALA A 485 6.32 8.59 -15.30
N ASN A 486 6.71 8.02 -16.44
CA ASN A 486 7.40 6.76 -16.47
C ASN A 486 8.89 6.99 -16.21
N VAL A 487 9.31 6.76 -14.97
CA VAL A 487 10.70 6.90 -14.52
C VAL A 487 11.26 5.55 -14.05
N SER A 488 10.73 4.42 -14.54
CA SER A 488 11.11 3.10 -14.02
C SER A 488 12.57 2.69 -14.28
N GLY A 489 13.26 3.44 -15.14
CA GLY A 489 14.71 3.29 -15.35
C GLY A 489 15.55 3.88 -14.22
N GLU A 490 14.95 4.71 -13.35
CA GLU A 490 15.65 5.48 -12.33
C GLU A 490 15.65 4.78 -10.98
N ALA A 491 16.72 4.99 -10.20
CA ALA A 491 16.72 4.65 -8.79
C ALA A 491 15.69 5.53 -8.05
N ALA A 492 14.82 4.93 -7.24
CA ALA A 492 13.85 5.69 -6.43
C ALA A 492 14.57 6.56 -5.38
N ASP A 493 15.63 6.01 -4.78
CA ASP A 493 16.47 6.70 -3.80
C ASP A 493 17.39 7.73 -4.48
N GLY A 494 17.35 8.96 -3.99
CA GLY A 494 18.21 10.04 -4.46
C GLY A 494 17.58 11.42 -4.34
N ILE A 495 18.29 12.42 -4.90
CA ILE A 495 17.80 13.79 -4.96
C ILE A 495 17.04 13.98 -6.27
N TRP A 496 15.73 14.12 -6.17
CA TRP A 496 14.86 14.47 -7.27
C TRP A 496 14.66 15.98 -7.30
N ARG A 497 14.51 16.57 -8.50
CA ARG A 497 14.26 18.00 -8.63
C ARG A 497 13.09 18.29 -9.56
N LEU A 498 12.20 19.18 -9.16
CA LEU A 498 11.27 19.81 -10.08
C LEU A 498 11.96 21.04 -10.66
N GLN A 499 12.14 21.04 -11.98
CA GLN A 499 12.67 22.17 -12.73
C GLN A 499 11.51 22.92 -13.39
N VAL A 500 11.44 24.22 -13.15
CA VAL A 500 10.42 25.09 -13.75
C VAL A 500 11.10 26.27 -14.43
N ARG A 501 10.67 26.57 -15.64
CA ARG A 501 11.14 27.73 -16.39
C ARG A 501 9.95 28.48 -16.97
N ASP A 502 9.91 29.78 -16.69
CA ASP A 502 9.10 30.70 -17.46
C ASP A 502 9.82 31.03 -18.77
N THR A 503 9.13 30.86 -19.89
CA THR A 503 9.67 31.03 -21.24
C THR A 503 9.25 32.32 -21.92
N TYR A 504 8.29 33.06 -21.35
CA TYR A 504 7.80 34.31 -21.89
C TYR A 504 7.94 35.42 -20.85
N SER A 505 7.80 36.67 -21.31
CA SER A 505 7.91 37.86 -20.47
C SER A 505 6.52 38.34 -20.05
N ALA A 506 6.42 38.95 -18.86
CA ALA A 506 5.28 39.71 -18.28
C ALA A 506 4.61 39.04 -17.07
N ASP A 507 4.88 37.76 -16.84
CA ASP A 507 4.28 36.99 -15.77
C ASP A 507 5.37 36.52 -14.79
N THR A 508 4.99 36.39 -13.52
CA THR A 508 5.90 35.89 -12.48
C THR A 508 5.15 34.96 -11.55
N GLY A 509 5.90 34.16 -10.81
CA GLY A 509 5.29 33.25 -9.87
C GLY A 509 6.30 32.52 -9.01
N TYR A 510 5.86 31.42 -8.41
CA TYR A 510 6.70 30.57 -7.60
C TYR A 510 6.16 29.15 -7.53
N ILE A 511 7.06 28.19 -7.41
CA ILE A 511 6.72 26.82 -7.02
C ILE A 511 6.27 26.90 -5.57
N ASN A 512 4.99 26.62 -5.29
CA ASN A 512 4.44 26.65 -3.94
C ASN A 512 4.67 25.30 -3.24
N SER A 513 4.30 24.21 -3.90
CA SER A 513 4.58 22.87 -3.39
C SER A 513 4.62 21.84 -4.50
N TRP A 514 5.37 20.77 -4.28
CA TRP A 514 5.25 19.59 -5.12
C TRP A 514 5.56 18.31 -4.36
N THR A 515 4.96 17.22 -4.81
CA THR A 515 5.12 15.88 -4.25
C THR A 515 5.39 14.91 -5.37
N LEU A 516 6.48 14.14 -5.25
CA LEU A 516 6.79 13.00 -6.11
C LEU A 516 6.52 11.72 -5.34
N THR A 517 5.83 10.76 -5.96
CA THR A 517 5.74 9.37 -5.49
C THR A 517 6.30 8.44 -6.56
N VAL A 518 7.35 7.69 -6.21
CA VAL A 518 8.10 6.76 -7.09
C VAL A 518 7.95 5.30 -6.71
#